data_AF-A0A1Y1V595-F1
#
_entry.id   AF-A0A1Y1V595-F1
#
_cell.length_a   1.000
_cell.length_b   1.000
_cell.length_c   1.000
_cell.angle_alpha   90.00
_cell.angle_beta   90.00
_cell.angle_gamma   90.00
#
_symmetry.space_group_name_H-M   'P 1'
#
loop_
_entity.id
_entity.type
_entity.pdbx_description
1 polymer ?
#
loop_
_entity_poly.entity_id
_entity_poly.type
_entity_poly.pdbx_seq_one_letter_code
_entity_poly.pdbx_strand_id
1 'polypeptide(L)'
;MAKSNEEIFSFRIVDADHYVTKPNKFMDISYSSLYKEELNQVPILRIFGVTKFGQKCCIHIHQVYPYIYIKYAGSLDPEKVHDYMIKLFHAINQVLNMTNSNSKTKINLHHVYNIELIQGIPFYGFYHNYEHFLKISLLNPDFKKKLITALEKGLIFGKVFQPYEGHIPFKLQAFIDNYLSGFDFIHLKNIHFRNQ
;
A
#
# COMPACT_ATOMS: atom_id res chain seq x y z
N MET A 1 -19.38 36.68 14.72
CA MET A 1 -18.50 36.14 13.67
C MET A 1 -19.04 34.78 13.26
N ALA A 2 -19.72 34.71 12.11
CA ALA A 2 -20.29 33.48 11.59
C ALA A 2 -19.14 32.56 11.14
N LYS A 3 -19.10 31.33 11.66
CA LYS A 3 -18.23 30.28 11.12
C LYS A 3 -18.68 30.03 9.68
N SER A 4 -17.79 30.26 8.73
CA SER A 4 -17.97 29.74 7.37
C SER A 4 -18.19 28.23 7.49
N ASN A 5 -19.39 27.76 7.14
CA ASN A 5 -19.64 26.34 6.97
C ASN A 5 -18.71 25.88 5.83
N GLU A 6 -17.58 25.27 6.17
CA GLU A 6 -16.81 24.50 5.20
C GLU A 6 -17.74 23.43 4.64
N GLU A 7 -18.02 23.47 3.34
CA GLU A 7 -18.90 22.49 2.69
C GLU A 7 -18.24 21.11 2.75
N ILE A 8 -18.74 20.25 3.64
CA ILE A 8 -18.26 18.88 3.78
C ILE A 8 -19.05 17.99 2.82
N PHE A 9 -18.37 17.38 1.86
CA PHE A 9 -18.95 16.35 1.03
C PHE A 9 -19.06 15.05 1.83
N SER A 10 -20.27 14.48 1.91
CA SER A 10 -20.51 13.27 2.68
C SER A 10 -21.36 12.27 1.91
N PHE A 11 -20.97 11.00 1.97
CA PHE A 11 -21.75 9.90 1.41
C PHE A 11 -21.54 8.63 2.23
N ARG A 12 -22.53 7.74 2.19
CA ARG A 12 -22.52 6.47 2.90
C ARG A 12 -21.81 5.41 2.08
N ILE A 13 -20.85 4.72 2.69
CA ILE A 13 -20.09 3.63 2.08
C ILE A 13 -21.02 2.42 1.85
N VAL A 14 -21.07 1.93 0.61
CA VAL A 14 -21.86 0.73 0.25
C VAL A 14 -20.93 -0.42 -0.15
N ASP A 15 -19.97 -0.14 -1.01
CA ASP A 15 -18.97 -1.12 -1.43
C ASP A 15 -17.66 -0.40 -1.77
N ALA A 16 -16.57 -1.16 -1.85
CA ALA A 16 -15.31 -0.68 -2.33
C ALA A 16 -14.55 -1.78 -3.06
N ASP A 17 -13.82 -1.37 -4.09
CA ASP A 17 -12.94 -2.23 -4.89
C ASP A 17 -11.64 -1.48 -5.22
N HIS A 18 -10.77 -2.09 -6.02
CA HIS A 18 -9.54 -1.45 -6.45
C HIS A 18 -9.22 -1.78 -7.89
N TYR A 19 -8.41 -0.94 -8.50
CA TYR A 19 -7.78 -1.20 -9.78
C TYR A 19 -6.39 -0.59 -9.81
N VAL A 20 -5.58 -1.00 -10.79
CA VAL A 20 -4.23 -0.48 -10.99
C VAL A 20 -4.20 0.31 -12.29
N THR A 21 -3.55 1.47 -12.29
CA THR A 21 -3.47 2.36 -13.45
C THR A 21 -2.17 3.15 -13.47
N LYS A 22 -1.89 3.87 -14.55
CA LYS A 22 -0.72 4.76 -14.62
C LYS A 22 -0.90 5.93 -13.64
N PRO A 23 0.17 6.40 -12.97
CA PRO A 23 0.06 7.52 -12.04
C PRO A 23 -0.51 8.77 -12.71
N ASN A 24 -1.48 9.40 -12.08
CA ASN A 24 -1.97 10.71 -12.47
C ASN A 24 -1.05 11.78 -11.88
N LYS A 25 -0.37 12.56 -12.73
CA LYS A 25 0.58 13.60 -12.31
C LYS A 25 0.02 14.65 -11.32
N PHE A 26 -1.30 14.83 -11.26
CA PHE A 26 -1.94 15.78 -10.36
C PHE A 26 -2.22 15.20 -8.97
N MET A 27 -2.45 13.89 -8.86
CA MET A 27 -2.93 13.24 -7.63
C MET A 27 -2.01 12.14 -7.09
N ASP A 28 -1.09 11.63 -7.91
CA ASP A 28 -0.19 10.53 -7.57
C ASP A 28 1.27 10.99 -7.60
N ILE A 29 2.07 10.35 -6.75
CA ILE A 29 3.52 10.46 -6.82
C ILE A 29 3.99 9.68 -8.04
N SER A 30 4.55 10.37 -9.04
CA SER A 30 5.00 9.74 -10.29
C SER A 30 6.46 9.29 -10.25
N TYR A 31 7.24 9.66 -9.24
CA TYR A 31 8.67 9.36 -9.15
C TYR A 31 9.00 8.71 -7.81
N SER A 32 9.71 7.57 -7.85
CA SER A 32 10.15 6.88 -6.64
C SER A 32 11.50 7.40 -6.18
N SER A 33 11.58 7.88 -4.94
CA SER A 33 12.85 8.23 -4.30
C SER A 33 13.73 7.00 -4.01
N LEU A 34 13.12 5.82 -3.85
CA LEU A 34 13.82 4.57 -3.50
C LEU A 34 14.72 4.06 -4.63
N TYR A 35 14.26 4.17 -5.88
CA TYR A 35 14.97 3.64 -7.05
C TYR A 35 15.14 4.65 -8.19
N LYS A 36 14.81 5.91 -7.95
CA LYS A 36 15.11 7.06 -8.83
C LYS A 36 14.52 6.96 -10.24
N GLU A 37 13.36 6.32 -10.38
CA GLU A 37 12.66 6.16 -11.66
C GLU A 37 11.17 6.49 -11.54
N GLU A 38 10.52 6.67 -12.70
CA GLU A 38 9.08 6.90 -12.76
C GLU A 38 8.28 5.64 -12.40
N LEU A 39 7.16 5.82 -11.71
CA LEU A 39 6.22 4.76 -11.43
C LEU A 39 5.44 4.40 -12.70
N ASN A 40 5.45 3.13 -13.07
CA ASN A 40 4.66 2.65 -14.20
C ASN A 40 3.18 2.46 -13.86
N GLN A 41 2.88 2.19 -12.58
CA GLN A 41 1.55 1.87 -12.12
C GLN A 41 1.37 2.24 -10.64
N VAL A 42 0.14 2.57 -10.25
CA VAL A 42 -0.29 2.83 -8.87
C VAL A 42 -1.65 2.19 -8.61
N PRO A 43 -1.91 1.75 -7.37
CA PRO A 43 -3.23 1.26 -6.97
C PRO A 43 -4.16 2.43 -6.66
N ILE A 44 -5.40 2.32 -7.12
CA ILE A 44 -6.50 3.22 -6.79
C ILE A 44 -7.57 2.43 -6.05
N LEU A 45 -7.93 2.88 -4.85
CA LEU A 45 -9.08 2.37 -4.11
C LEU A 45 -10.31 3.13 -4.56
N ARG A 46 -11.36 2.43 -5.00
CA ARG A 46 -12.66 3.04 -5.28
C ARG A 46 -13.63 2.74 -4.16
N ILE A 47 -14.33 3.76 -3.71
CA ILE A 47 -15.41 3.63 -2.74
C ILE A 47 -16.71 4.08 -3.41
N PHE A 48 -17.67 3.17 -3.45
CA PHE A 48 -19.01 3.39 -3.98
C PHE A 48 -19.98 3.66 -2.85
N GLY A 49 -20.90 4.59 -3.09
CA GLY A 49 -21.92 4.86 -2.11
C GLY A 49 -22.96 5.88 -2.54
N VAL A 50 -23.69 6.39 -1.56
CA VAL A 50 -24.84 7.27 -1.77
C VAL A 50 -24.77 8.49 -0.86
N THR A 51 -24.99 9.68 -1.43
CA THR A 51 -25.08 10.92 -0.64
C THR A 51 -26.36 10.91 0.21
N LYS A 52 -26.46 11.85 1.17
CA LYS A 52 -27.68 12.03 1.98
C LYS A 52 -28.92 12.31 1.13
N PHE A 53 -28.74 12.84 -0.09
CA PHE A 53 -29.81 13.13 -1.05
C PHE A 53 -30.08 11.99 -2.03
N GLY A 54 -29.48 10.81 -1.82
CA GLY A 54 -29.71 9.62 -2.65
C GLY A 54 -28.94 9.59 -3.97
N GLN A 55 -28.03 10.55 -4.22
CA GLN A 55 -27.19 10.53 -5.42
C GLN A 55 -26.11 9.46 -5.26
N LYS A 56 -25.95 8.61 -6.27
CA LYS A 56 -24.86 7.62 -6.31
C LYS A 56 -23.55 8.33 -6.64
N CYS A 57 -22.49 7.98 -5.92
CA CYS A 57 -21.16 8.49 -6.19
C CYS A 57 -20.11 7.38 -6.12
N CYS A 58 -19.01 7.59 -6.84
CA CYS A 58 -17.80 6.78 -6.79
C CYS A 58 -16.63 7.71 -6.51
N ILE A 59 -15.87 7.42 -5.47
CA ILE A 59 -14.67 8.18 -5.11
C ILE A 59 -13.44 7.35 -5.40
N HIS A 60 -12.46 7.99 -6.02
CA HIS A 60 -11.15 7.41 -6.30
C HIS A 60 -10.17 7.96 -5.26
N ILE A 61 -9.64 7.07 -4.43
CA ILE A 61 -8.64 7.39 -3.42
C ILE A 61 -7.27 7.00 -3.97
N HIS A 62 -6.44 8.02 -4.14
CA HIS A 62 -5.08 7.94 -4.64
C HIS A 62 -4.08 7.73 -3.49
N GLN A 63 -2.86 7.29 -3.81
CA GLN A 63 -1.75 7.11 -2.87
C GLN A 63 -2.01 6.15 -1.68
N VAL A 64 -2.90 5.17 -1.85
CA VAL A 64 -3.15 4.12 -0.85
C VAL A 64 -2.49 2.83 -1.32
N TYR A 65 -1.42 2.40 -0.65
CA TYR A 65 -0.62 1.25 -1.07
C TYR A 65 -0.81 0.07 -0.12
N PRO A 66 -1.05 -1.16 -0.62
CA PRO A 66 -1.04 -2.37 0.20
C PRO A 66 0.35 -2.59 0.80
N TYR A 67 0.40 -3.07 2.04
CA TYR A 67 1.67 -3.34 2.71
C TYR A 67 1.69 -4.66 3.49
N ILE A 68 2.90 -5.10 3.80
CA ILE A 68 3.21 -6.16 4.77
C ILE A 68 4.39 -5.73 5.62
N TYR A 69 4.59 -6.39 6.76
CA TYR A 69 5.78 -6.18 7.59
C TYR A 69 6.64 -7.44 7.68
N ILE A 70 7.95 -7.25 7.80
CA ILE A 70 8.90 -8.29 8.16
C ILE A 70 9.81 -7.81 9.29
N LYS A 71 10.21 -8.71 10.19
CA LYS A 71 11.10 -8.36 11.30
C LYS A 71 12.49 -7.99 10.78
N TYR A 72 13.05 -6.90 11.31
CA TYR A 72 14.40 -6.43 11.03
C TYR A 72 15.31 -6.68 12.24
N ALA A 73 16.36 -7.47 12.03
CA ALA A 73 17.34 -7.82 13.06
C ALA A 73 18.76 -7.33 12.69
N GLY A 74 18.86 -6.40 11.73
CA GLY A 74 20.14 -5.83 11.29
C GLY A 74 20.60 -4.67 12.16
N SER A 75 21.71 -4.05 11.75
CA SER A 75 22.23 -2.83 12.38
C SER A 75 21.25 -1.66 12.22
N LEU A 76 21.11 -0.83 13.26
CA LEU A 76 20.27 0.37 13.24
C LEU A 76 20.99 1.61 12.69
N ASP A 77 22.25 1.43 12.31
CA ASP A 77 23.04 2.43 11.58
C ASP A 77 22.34 2.83 10.26
N PRO A 78 21.99 4.11 10.05
CA PRO A 78 21.16 4.56 8.93
C PRO A 78 21.68 4.12 7.55
N GLU A 79 23.00 4.12 7.33
CA GLU A 79 23.60 3.70 6.08
C GLU A 79 23.39 2.21 5.82
N LYS A 80 23.59 1.37 6.84
CA LYS A 80 23.38 -0.09 6.74
C LYS A 80 21.91 -0.47 6.58
N VAL A 81 21.00 0.27 7.21
CA VAL A 81 19.56 0.11 7.02
C VAL A 81 19.19 0.42 5.58
N HIS A 82 19.65 1.56 5.06
CA HIS A 82 19.39 1.98 3.70
C HIS A 82 19.92 0.97 2.67
N ASP A 83 21.15 0.51 2.84
CA ASP A 83 21.75 -0.54 2.00
C ASP A 83 20.95 -1.84 2.03
N TYR A 84 20.49 -2.25 3.22
CA TYR A 84 19.65 -3.45 3.36
C TYR A 84 18.32 -3.28 2.63
N MET A 85 17.68 -2.12 2.74
CA MET A 85 16.42 -1.81 2.07
C MET A 85 16.57 -1.85 0.54
N ILE A 86 17.64 -1.28 -0.01
CA ILE A 86 17.94 -1.34 -1.45
C ILE A 86 18.16 -2.78 -1.90
N LYS A 87 18.97 -3.56 -1.18
CA LYS A 87 19.19 -4.99 -1.49
C LYS A 87 17.89 -5.78 -1.45
N LEU A 88 17.04 -5.52 -0.45
CA LEU A 88 15.76 -6.19 -0.28
C LEU A 88 14.80 -5.84 -1.43
N PHE A 89 14.75 -4.56 -1.81
CA PHE A 89 13.99 -4.08 -2.95
C PHE A 89 14.36 -4.83 -4.24
N HIS A 90 15.65 -4.93 -4.57
CA HIS A 90 16.10 -5.64 -5.77
C HIS A 90 15.77 -7.13 -5.72
N ALA A 91 15.99 -7.79 -4.58
CA ALA A 91 15.69 -9.21 -4.40
C ALA A 91 14.19 -9.51 -4.58
N ILE A 92 13.31 -8.67 -4.00
CA ILE A 92 11.86 -8.82 -4.15
C ILE A 92 11.45 -8.67 -5.62
N ASN A 93 11.90 -7.62 -6.30
CA ASN A 93 11.53 -7.39 -7.69
C ASN A 93 12.03 -8.50 -8.61
N GLN A 94 13.25 -8.99 -8.39
CA GLN A 94 13.81 -10.11 -9.14
C GLN A 94 12.94 -11.37 -9.00
N VAL A 95 12.59 -11.77 -7.77
CA VAL A 95 11.76 -12.95 -7.51
C VAL A 95 10.36 -12.79 -8.09
N LEU A 96 9.71 -11.63 -7.88
CA LEU A 96 8.36 -11.40 -8.39
C LEU A 96 8.32 -11.38 -9.92
N ASN A 97 9.31 -10.79 -10.58
CA ASN A 97 9.42 -10.82 -12.04
C ASN A 97 9.62 -12.24 -12.59
N MET A 98 10.41 -13.09 -11.91
CA MET A 98 10.57 -14.51 -12.31
C MET A 98 9.26 -15.30 -12.18
N THR A 99 8.50 -15.08 -11.11
CA THR A 99 7.21 -15.77 -10.90
C THR A 99 6.11 -15.30 -11.85
N ASN A 100 6.31 -14.19 -12.57
CA ASN A 100 5.31 -13.56 -13.43
C ASN A 100 5.48 -13.88 -14.93
N SER A 101 6.04 -15.05 -15.26
CA SER A 101 6.46 -15.51 -16.61
C SER A 101 5.37 -15.53 -17.72
N ASN A 102 4.16 -15.02 -17.49
CA ASN A 102 3.07 -14.98 -18.47
C ASN A 102 3.11 -13.74 -19.40
N SER A 103 3.98 -12.77 -19.16
CA SER A 103 4.12 -11.61 -20.05
C SER A 103 5.16 -11.85 -21.14
N LYS A 104 4.71 -11.90 -22.41
CA LYS A 104 5.56 -12.01 -23.63
C LYS A 104 6.58 -10.87 -23.78
N THR A 105 6.47 -9.82 -22.97
CA THR A 105 7.41 -8.71 -22.85
C THR A 105 8.19 -8.84 -21.54
N LYS A 106 9.50 -9.06 -21.62
CA LYS A 106 10.45 -9.03 -20.49
C LYS A 106 10.67 -7.59 -20.01
N ILE A 107 9.63 -6.90 -19.59
CA ILE A 107 9.79 -5.62 -18.90
C ILE A 107 10.06 -5.95 -17.44
N ASN A 108 11.22 -5.57 -16.93
CA ASN A 108 11.51 -5.63 -15.50
C ASN A 108 10.58 -4.62 -14.81
N LEU A 109 9.49 -5.13 -14.25
CA LEU A 109 8.52 -4.30 -13.54
C LEU A 109 8.96 -4.13 -12.09
N HIS A 110 8.70 -2.93 -11.58
CA HIS A 110 8.87 -2.60 -10.18
C HIS A 110 7.54 -2.93 -9.49
N HIS A 111 7.62 -3.72 -8.41
CA HIS A 111 6.46 -4.19 -7.64
C HIS A 111 6.38 -3.52 -6.27
N VAL A 112 7.51 -3.04 -5.76
CA VAL A 112 7.62 -2.36 -4.46
C VAL A 112 7.56 -0.86 -4.67
N TYR A 113 6.67 -0.19 -3.95
CA TYR A 113 6.55 1.28 -3.91
C TYR A 113 7.59 1.89 -2.97
N ASN A 114 7.58 1.43 -1.71
CA ASN A 114 8.44 1.95 -0.66
C ASN A 114 8.79 0.83 0.33
N ILE A 115 9.94 0.98 0.98
CA ILE A 115 10.32 0.19 2.16
C ILE A 115 10.63 1.21 3.26
N GLU A 116 10.11 1.01 4.46
CA GLU A 116 10.38 1.90 5.60
C GLU A 116 10.70 1.10 6.87
N LEU A 117 11.68 1.57 7.63
CA LEU A 117 11.99 1.03 8.96
C LEU A 117 11.02 1.62 9.97
N ILE A 118 10.32 0.76 10.69
CA ILE A 118 9.36 1.13 11.73
C ILE A 118 9.64 0.36 13.03
N GLN A 119 9.10 0.85 14.13
CA GLN A 119 9.08 0.16 15.41
C GLN A 119 7.67 -0.28 15.75
N GLY A 120 7.53 -1.48 16.29
CA GLY A 120 6.24 -2.05 16.68
C GLY A 120 6.39 -3.16 17.71
N ILE A 121 5.27 -3.58 18.28
CA ILE A 121 5.21 -4.70 19.23
C ILE A 121 4.46 -5.83 18.52
N PRO A 122 5.05 -7.04 18.39
CA PRO A 122 4.33 -8.17 17.83
C PRO A 122 3.09 -8.49 18.68
N PHE A 123 1.93 -8.65 18.03
CA PHE A 123 0.68 -8.98 18.71
C PHE A 123 0.68 -10.43 19.25
N TYR A 124 1.26 -11.37 18.49
CA TYR A 124 1.20 -12.78 18.86
C TYR A 124 2.38 -13.18 19.74
N GLY A 125 2.13 -13.35 21.04
CA GLY A 125 3.13 -13.63 22.06
C GLY A 125 3.18 -12.52 23.12
N PHE A 126 4.03 -12.69 24.13
CA PHE A 126 4.21 -11.68 25.16
C PHE A 126 5.54 -10.94 24.96
N TYR A 127 5.46 -9.69 24.54
CA TYR A 127 6.61 -8.83 24.26
C TYR A 127 6.50 -7.53 25.05
N HIS A 128 7.56 -7.18 25.77
CA HIS A 128 7.63 -5.92 26.53
C HIS A 128 8.34 -4.81 25.78
N ASN A 129 9.15 -5.17 24.78
CA ASN A 129 10.04 -4.25 24.09
C ASN A 129 9.59 -4.04 22.65
N TYR A 130 9.82 -2.83 22.15
CA TYR A 130 9.68 -2.52 20.73
C TYR A 130 10.70 -3.32 19.92
N GLU A 131 10.22 -3.93 18.85
CA GLU A 131 11.05 -4.56 17.84
C GLU A 131 11.01 -3.73 16.56
N HIS A 132 11.98 -3.96 15.69
CA HIS A 132 12.11 -3.22 14.44
C HIS A 132 11.56 -4.06 13.30
N PHE A 133 10.82 -3.42 12.41
CA PHE A 133 10.21 -4.04 11.24
C PHE A 133 10.51 -3.21 10.00
N LEU A 134 10.55 -3.87 8.85
CA LEU A 134 10.47 -3.21 7.56
C LEU A 134 9.04 -3.34 7.06
N LYS A 135 8.38 -2.20 6.84
CA LYS A 135 7.12 -2.15 6.10
C LYS A 135 7.44 -2.10 4.62
N ILE A 136 6.87 -3.03 3.87
CA ILE A 136 7.05 -3.15 2.43
C ILE A 136 5.72 -2.81 1.78
N SER A 137 5.65 -1.65 1.13
CA SER A 137 4.47 -1.18 0.39
C SER A 137 4.58 -1.59 -1.08
N LEU A 138 3.50 -2.08 -1.68
CA LEU A 138 3.48 -2.60 -3.05
C LEU A 138 2.69 -1.70 -3.99
N LEU A 139 3.07 -1.70 -5.27
CA LEU A 139 2.40 -0.96 -6.34
C LEU A 139 1.15 -1.67 -6.87
N ASN A 140 1.03 -2.98 -6.63
CA ASN A 140 -0.12 -3.76 -7.05
C ASN A 140 -0.55 -4.75 -5.92
N PRO A 141 -1.79 -4.64 -5.40
CA PRO A 141 -2.34 -5.52 -4.38
C PRO A 141 -2.31 -7.01 -4.72
N ASP A 142 -2.42 -7.39 -5.99
CA ASP A 142 -2.44 -8.79 -6.43
C ASP A 142 -1.10 -9.51 -6.16
N PHE A 143 0.00 -8.76 -6.10
CA PHE A 143 1.32 -9.31 -5.82
C PHE A 143 1.56 -9.55 -4.32
N LYS A 144 0.69 -9.06 -3.43
CA LYS A 144 0.81 -9.25 -1.97
C LYS A 144 0.92 -10.73 -1.60
N LYS A 145 0.03 -11.58 -2.14
CA LYS A 145 0.02 -13.03 -1.88
C LYS A 145 1.27 -13.73 -2.44
N LYS A 146 1.75 -13.30 -3.60
CA LYS A 146 2.97 -13.83 -4.23
C LYS A 146 4.20 -13.49 -3.38
N LEU A 147 4.28 -12.26 -2.89
CA LEU A 147 5.37 -11.82 -2.01
C LEU A 147 5.39 -12.59 -0.70
N ILE A 148 4.24 -12.76 -0.04
CA ILE A 148 4.11 -13.56 1.19
C ILE A 148 4.64 -14.97 0.96
N THR A 149 4.17 -15.63 -0.10
CA THR A 149 4.63 -16.98 -0.46
C THR A 149 6.15 -17.02 -0.71
N ALA A 150 6.71 -16.01 -1.37
CA ALA A 150 8.14 -15.94 -1.65
C ALA A 150 8.99 -15.74 -0.39
N LEU A 151 8.52 -14.93 0.56
CA LEU A 151 9.15 -14.71 1.86
C LEU A 151 9.14 -15.99 2.72
N GLU A 152 7.99 -16.66 2.79
CA GLU A 152 7.80 -17.89 3.57
C GLU A 152 8.61 -19.07 3.02
N LYS A 153 8.75 -19.16 1.69
CA LYS A 153 9.58 -20.19 1.03
C LYS A 153 11.07 -19.88 1.04
N GLY A 154 11.49 -18.74 1.58
CA GLY A 154 12.89 -18.33 1.63
C GLY A 154 13.50 -18.01 0.27
N LEU A 155 12.69 -17.58 -0.71
CA LEU A 155 13.17 -17.21 -2.05
C LEU A 155 13.93 -15.88 -2.05
N ILE A 156 13.75 -15.07 -1.01
CA ILE A 156 14.44 -13.79 -0.82
C ILE A 156 15.61 -14.00 0.13
N PHE A 157 16.82 -13.67 -0.31
CA PHE A 157 18.08 -13.86 0.43
C PHE A 157 18.38 -15.30 0.90
N GLY A 158 17.66 -16.32 0.41
CA GLY A 158 17.81 -17.70 0.89
C GLY A 158 17.35 -17.88 2.35
N LYS A 159 16.57 -16.94 2.90
CA LYS A 159 16.13 -16.93 4.29
C LYS A 159 14.62 -16.91 4.37
N VAL A 160 14.05 -17.76 5.23
CA VAL A 160 12.62 -17.71 5.56
C VAL A 160 12.33 -16.45 6.38
N PHE A 161 11.38 -15.65 5.89
CA PHE A 161 10.83 -14.51 6.60
C PHE A 161 9.39 -14.82 7.01
N GLN A 162 9.04 -14.52 8.27
CA GLN A 162 7.65 -14.50 8.73
C GLN A 162 7.01 -13.15 8.33
N PRO A 163 6.02 -13.13 7.43
CA PRO A 163 5.28 -11.92 7.11
C PRO A 163 4.26 -11.63 8.22
N TYR A 164 4.12 -10.36 8.57
CA TYR A 164 3.11 -9.84 9.49
C TYR A 164 2.09 -9.02 8.71
N GLU A 165 0.82 -9.13 9.13
CA GLU A 165 -0.35 -8.50 8.47
C GLU A 165 -0.51 -8.83 6.97
N GLY A 166 0.13 -9.91 6.52
CA GLY A 166 0.02 -10.40 5.14
C GLY A 166 -1.40 -10.85 4.77
N HIS A 167 -2.16 -11.34 5.74
CA HIS A 167 -3.50 -11.87 5.55
C HIS A 167 -4.58 -10.78 5.38
N ILE A 168 -4.31 -9.53 5.79
CA ILE A 168 -5.29 -8.45 5.75
C ILE A 168 -5.49 -8.00 4.28
N PRO A 169 -6.70 -8.03 3.70
CA PRO A 169 -6.92 -7.57 2.33
C PRO A 169 -6.66 -6.07 2.17
N PHE A 170 -6.21 -5.64 0.99
CA PHE A 170 -5.89 -4.23 0.69
C PHE A 170 -7.01 -3.24 1.06
N LYS A 171 -8.25 -3.54 0.66
CA LYS A 171 -9.43 -2.73 1.01
C LYS A 171 -9.57 -2.54 2.52
N LEU A 172 -9.39 -3.62 3.27
CA LEU A 172 -9.54 -3.59 4.73
C LEU A 172 -8.39 -2.82 5.39
N GLN A 173 -7.16 -2.96 4.89
CA GLN A 173 -6.02 -2.14 5.37
C GLN A 173 -6.33 -0.65 5.21
N ALA A 174 -6.80 -0.24 4.03
CA ALA A 174 -7.14 1.15 3.76
C ALA A 174 -8.28 1.67 4.67
N PHE A 175 -9.26 0.82 4.99
CA PHE A 175 -10.35 1.18 5.88
C PHE A 175 -9.86 1.34 7.32
N ILE A 176 -9.02 0.42 7.80
CA ILE A 176 -8.42 0.49 9.14
C ILE A 176 -7.57 1.76 9.29
N ASP A 177 -6.67 2.02 8.34
CA ASP A 177 -5.75 3.16 8.39
C ASP A 177 -6.48 4.53 8.39
N ASN A 178 -7.68 4.59 7.80
CA ASN A 178 -8.49 5.81 7.69
C ASN A 178 -9.72 5.81 8.60
N TYR A 179 -9.82 4.89 9.56
CA TYR A 179 -10.97 4.75 10.48
C TYR A 179 -12.33 4.66 9.77
N LEU A 180 -12.37 4.00 8.62
CA LEU A 180 -13.60 3.82 7.83
C LEU A 180 -14.31 2.52 8.19
N SER A 181 -15.63 2.59 8.32
CA SER A 181 -16.49 1.44 8.58
C SER A 181 -17.50 1.24 7.44
N GLY A 182 -17.86 -0.02 7.18
CA GLY A 182 -18.91 -0.33 6.21
C GLY A 182 -20.25 0.28 6.63
N PHE A 183 -21.04 0.76 5.65
CA PHE A 183 -22.32 1.44 5.86
C PHE A 183 -22.28 2.74 6.67
N ASP A 184 -21.09 3.22 7.03
CA ASP A 184 -20.92 4.52 7.68
C ASP A 184 -20.76 5.65 6.65
N PHE A 185 -20.90 6.90 7.10
CA PHE A 185 -20.62 8.08 6.28
C PHE A 185 -19.13 8.40 6.29
N ILE A 186 -18.57 8.63 5.10
CA ILE A 186 -17.27 9.28 4.97
C ILE A 186 -17.48 10.78 4.77
N HIS A 187 -16.63 11.57 5.42
CA HIS A 187 -16.65 13.03 5.39
C HIS A 187 -15.38 13.54 4.71
N LEU A 188 -15.54 14.29 3.63
CA LEU A 188 -14.46 14.78 2.79
C LEU A 188 -14.51 16.31 2.69
N LYS A 189 -13.37 16.94 2.94
CA LYS A 189 -13.21 18.39 2.82
C LYS A 189 -12.79 18.81 1.42
N ASN A 190 -11.75 18.16 0.89
CA ASN A 190 -11.19 18.48 -0.41
C ASN A 190 -11.55 17.37 -1.38
N ILE A 191 -12.37 17.71 -2.38
CA ILE A 191 -12.75 16.78 -3.45
C ILE A 191 -12.48 17.41 -4.81
N HIS A 192 -12.06 16.57 -5.75
CA HIS A 192 -11.92 16.94 -7.15
C HIS A 192 -12.92 16.15 -7.97
N PHE A 193 -13.86 16.84 -8.60
CA PHE A 193 -14.77 16.21 -9.53
C PHE A 193 -14.04 15.89 -10.83
N ARG A 194 -14.31 14.69 -11.35
CA ARG A 194 -13.82 14.31 -12.67
C ARG A 194 -14.60 15.09 -13.71
N ASN A 195 -13.89 15.88 -14.54
CA ASN A 195 -14.50 16.48 -15.71
C ASN A 195 -14.91 15.36 -16.69
N GLN A 196 -16.15 15.41 -17.17
CA GLN A 196 -16.64 14.53 -18.23
C GLN A 196 -15.94 14.83 -19.55
#